data_AF-A0A636K6X4-F1
#
_entry.id   AF-A0A636K6X4-F1
#
_cell.length_a   1.000
_cell.length_b   1.000
_cell.length_c   1.000
_cell.angle_alpha   90.00
_cell.angle_beta   90.00
_cell.angle_gamma   90.00
#
_symmetry.space_group_name_H-M   'P 1'
#
loop_
_entity.id
_entity.type
_entity.pdbx_description
1 polymer ?
#
loop_
_entity_poly.entity_id
_entity_poly.type
_entity_poly.pdbx_seq_one_letter_code
_entity_poly.pdbx_strand_id
1 'polypeptide(L)'
;MFCVQCEQTIRTPAGNGCSYAQGMCGKTAETSDLQDLLIAALQGLSAWAVKAREYGIINHDVDNFAPRAFFSTLTNVNFDSPRIVGYAREAIALREALKAQCLSVDANAHCDNPMADLQLVSDDLGELQRQAAEFTPNKDKAAIGENILGLRLLCLYGLKGAAAYMEHAHVLGQYDNDIYAQYHKIMAWLGTWPADMNALLECAMEIGQMNFKVMSILDAGETTKYGHPTPTQVNVKATEGKCILISGHDLKDLYNLLEQTEGTGVNVYTHGEMLPAHGYPELRKFKHLVGNYGSGWQNQQVEFARFPGSIVMTSNCIIDPTVGSYDDRIWTRSIVGWPGVSHLEGDDFGPVIAQAQQMAGFPYSEIPHLITVGFGRQTLLGAADTLIDLVSREKLRHIFLVGGC
;
A
#
# COMPACT_ATOMS: atom_id res chain seq x y z
N MET A 1 -10.67 18.66 5.94
CA MET A 1 -10.61 17.51 5.03
C MET A 1 -11.51 17.61 3.81
N PHE A 2 -11.00 17.10 2.69
CA PHE A 2 -11.76 16.66 1.52
C PHE A 2 -11.13 15.36 1.02
N CYS A 3 -11.86 14.25 1.06
CA CYS A 3 -11.35 12.95 0.60
C CYS A 3 -12.40 12.18 -0.19
N VAL A 4 -12.06 11.78 -1.41
CA VAL A 4 -12.91 11.04 -2.36
C VAL A 4 -12.18 9.83 -2.98
N GLN A 5 -11.10 9.36 -2.36
CA GLN A 5 -10.19 8.39 -2.98
C GLN A 5 -10.68 6.92 -2.96
N CYS A 6 -11.75 6.60 -2.21
CA CYS A 6 -12.28 5.24 -2.13
C CYS A 6 -13.75 5.19 -2.56
N GLU A 7 -14.18 4.00 -2.99
CA GLU A 7 -15.54 3.72 -3.46
C GLU A 7 -16.59 4.10 -2.40
N GLN A 8 -16.32 3.80 -1.13
CA GLN A 8 -17.18 4.06 0.03
C GLN A 8 -17.22 5.53 0.48
N THR A 9 -16.68 6.47 -0.30
CA THR A 9 -16.76 7.89 0.03
C THR A 9 -18.21 8.37 0.19
N ILE A 10 -18.44 9.34 1.06
CA ILE A 10 -19.76 9.93 1.29
C ILE A 10 -20.32 10.48 -0.03
N ARG A 11 -21.56 10.12 -0.35
CA ARG A 11 -22.36 10.69 -1.44
C ARG A 11 -23.69 11.18 -0.88
N THR A 12 -23.88 12.49 -0.88
CA THR A 12 -25.10 13.13 -0.36
C THR A 12 -25.65 14.14 -1.38
N PRO A 13 -26.92 14.56 -1.27
CA PRO A 13 -27.44 15.66 -2.08
C PRO A 13 -26.67 16.98 -1.93
N ALA A 14 -25.96 17.18 -0.81
CA ALA A 14 -25.15 18.37 -0.55
C ALA A 14 -23.77 18.31 -1.24
N GLY A 15 -23.34 17.12 -1.70
CA GLY A 15 -22.07 16.93 -2.38
C GLY A 15 -21.49 15.53 -2.21
N ASN A 16 -20.45 15.26 -3.01
CA ASN A 16 -19.63 14.05 -2.94
C ASN A 16 -18.33 14.34 -2.18
N GLY A 17 -17.92 13.39 -1.35
CA GLY A 17 -16.68 13.45 -0.59
C GLY A 17 -16.87 13.47 0.91
N CYS A 18 -15.90 12.88 1.61
CA CYS A 18 -15.79 13.02 3.05
C CYS A 18 -15.27 14.43 3.37
N SER A 19 -16.13 15.28 3.93
CA SER A 19 -15.83 16.69 4.23
C SER A 19 -16.21 17.11 5.66
N TYR A 20 -16.27 16.17 6.59
CA TYR A 20 -16.69 16.37 7.98
C TYR A 20 -15.53 16.10 8.95
N ALA A 21 -15.82 15.82 10.23
CA ALA A 21 -14.80 15.47 11.23
C ALA A 21 -14.13 14.11 10.97
N GLN A 22 -14.78 13.21 10.23
CA GLN A 22 -14.29 11.87 9.93
C GLN A 22 -14.87 11.37 8.60
N GLY A 23 -14.09 10.60 7.85
CA GLY A 23 -14.55 9.87 6.66
C GLY A 23 -15.16 8.52 6.99
N MET A 24 -15.82 7.88 6.02
CA MET A 24 -16.48 6.58 6.19
C MET A 24 -15.54 5.45 6.62
N CYS A 25 -14.26 5.54 6.24
CA CYS A 25 -13.22 4.59 6.64
C CYS A 25 -12.69 4.79 8.07
N GLY A 26 -13.20 5.78 8.81
CA GLY A 26 -12.71 6.14 10.14
C GLY A 26 -11.55 7.14 10.15
N LYS A 27 -11.06 7.58 8.98
CA LYS A 27 -9.99 8.60 8.90
C LYS A 27 -10.50 9.95 9.40
N THR A 28 -9.85 10.51 10.42
CA THR A 28 -10.20 11.81 10.99
C THR A 28 -9.84 12.95 10.03
N ALA A 29 -10.43 14.12 10.24
CA ALA A 29 -10.09 15.31 9.47
C ALA A 29 -8.60 15.67 9.62
N GLU A 30 -8.06 15.59 10.84
CA GLU A 30 -6.64 15.84 11.12
C GLU A 30 -5.73 14.91 10.30
N THR A 31 -5.93 13.60 10.38
CA THR A 31 -5.13 12.64 9.61
C THR A 31 -5.28 12.85 8.11
N SER A 32 -6.49 13.15 7.62
CA SER A 32 -6.70 13.43 6.20
C SER A 32 -5.93 14.66 5.73
N ASP A 33 -6.00 15.75 6.49
CA ASP A 33 -5.33 17.01 6.14
C ASP A 33 -3.80 16.82 6.22
N LEU A 34 -3.29 16.11 7.23
CA LEU A 34 -1.86 15.79 7.34
C LEU A 34 -1.35 14.88 6.20
N GLN A 35 -2.20 13.99 5.66
CA GLN A 35 -1.86 13.22 4.46
C GLN A 35 -1.73 14.13 3.23
N ASP A 36 -2.57 15.17 3.09
CA ASP A 36 -2.45 16.15 2.00
C ASP A 36 -1.14 16.95 2.12
N LEU A 37 -0.74 17.31 3.34
CA LEU A 37 0.54 17.98 3.61
C LEU A 37 1.75 17.08 3.30
N LEU A 38 1.69 15.79 3.66
CA LEU A 38 2.71 14.80 3.28
C LEU A 38 2.83 14.69 1.76
N ILE A 39 1.72 14.63 1.04
CA ILE A 39 1.72 14.59 -0.43
C ILE A 39 2.43 15.83 -1.00
N ALA A 40 2.13 17.02 -0.49
CA ALA A 40 2.80 18.25 -0.90
C ALA A 40 4.32 18.20 -0.65
N ALA A 41 4.76 17.70 0.50
CA ALA A 41 6.19 17.53 0.80
C ALA A 41 6.87 16.55 -0.19
N LEU A 42 6.20 15.44 -0.54
CA LEU A 42 6.69 14.45 -1.49
C LEU A 42 6.74 14.99 -2.94
N GLN A 43 5.83 15.89 -3.31
CA GLN A 43 5.90 16.61 -4.59
C GLN A 43 7.14 17.51 -4.64
N GLY A 44 7.45 18.20 -3.54
CA GLY A 44 8.68 18.99 -3.39
C GLY A 44 9.96 18.15 -3.45
N LEU A 45 9.99 17.02 -2.75
CA LEU A 45 11.09 16.04 -2.84
C LEU A 45 11.28 15.55 -4.28
N SER A 46 10.19 15.20 -4.95
CA SER A 46 10.22 14.71 -6.33
C SER A 46 10.70 15.77 -7.33
N ALA A 47 10.36 17.06 -7.12
CA ALA A 47 10.88 18.15 -7.95
C ALA A 47 12.42 18.21 -7.89
N TRP A 48 13.00 18.10 -6.70
CA TRP A 48 14.46 18.01 -6.54
C TRP A 48 15.03 16.70 -7.07
N ALA A 49 14.30 15.58 -7.01
CA ALA A 49 14.71 14.31 -7.61
C ALA A 49 14.77 14.35 -9.14
N VAL A 50 13.87 15.11 -9.78
CA VAL A 50 13.94 15.40 -11.22
C VAL A 50 15.15 16.28 -11.51
N LYS A 51 15.34 17.37 -10.75
CA LYS A 51 16.46 18.28 -10.95
C LYS A 51 17.82 17.61 -10.75
N ALA A 52 17.96 16.78 -9.74
CA ALA A 52 19.17 16.01 -9.45
C ALA A 52 19.60 15.13 -10.63
N ARG A 53 18.64 14.54 -11.34
CA ARG A 53 18.91 13.71 -12.51
C ARG A 53 19.47 14.50 -13.70
N GLU A 54 19.17 15.79 -13.83
CA GLU A 54 19.82 16.65 -14.84
C GLU A 54 21.32 16.77 -14.60
N TYR A 55 21.76 16.63 -13.35
CA TYR A 55 23.17 16.61 -12.94
C TYR A 55 23.75 15.19 -12.84
N GLY A 56 23.02 14.16 -13.28
CA GLY A 56 23.44 12.76 -13.18
C GLY A 56 23.40 12.17 -11.78
N ILE A 57 22.71 12.82 -10.83
CA ILE A 57 22.57 12.36 -9.45
C ILE A 57 21.31 11.48 -9.34
N ILE A 58 21.50 10.20 -9.02
CA ILE A 58 20.44 9.25 -8.70
C ILE A 58 20.59 8.87 -7.23
N ASN A 59 19.56 9.12 -6.44
CA ASN A 59 19.55 8.79 -5.02
C ASN A 59 18.49 7.71 -4.77
N HIS A 60 18.93 6.46 -4.62
CA HIS A 60 18.04 5.32 -4.43
C HIS A 60 17.26 5.35 -3.10
N ASP A 61 17.77 6.02 -2.08
CA ASP A 61 17.03 6.20 -0.82
C ASP A 61 15.82 7.10 -1.06
N VAL A 62 15.95 8.16 -1.86
CA VAL A 62 14.84 9.04 -2.27
C VAL A 62 13.85 8.30 -3.16
N ASP A 63 14.38 7.55 -4.14
CA ASP A 63 13.59 6.78 -5.09
C ASP A 63 12.71 5.73 -4.40
N ASN A 64 13.21 5.10 -3.33
CA ASN A 64 12.46 4.16 -2.51
C ASN A 64 11.52 4.87 -1.52
N PHE A 65 12.03 5.86 -0.80
CA PHE A 65 11.29 6.53 0.26
C PHE A 65 10.01 7.20 -0.25
N ALA A 66 10.08 7.91 -1.39
CA ALA A 66 8.94 8.69 -1.87
C ALA A 66 7.68 7.86 -2.19
N PRO A 67 7.75 6.78 -3.00
CA PRO A 67 6.59 5.92 -3.23
C PRO A 67 6.11 5.22 -1.96
N ARG A 68 7.02 4.77 -1.07
CA ARG A 68 6.68 4.16 0.22
C ARG A 68 5.88 5.12 1.10
N ALA A 69 6.39 6.33 1.32
CA ALA A 69 5.68 7.36 2.08
C ALA A 69 4.36 7.76 1.40
N PHE A 70 4.29 7.77 0.07
CA PHE A 70 3.02 8.04 -0.62
C PHE A 70 1.98 6.94 -0.38
N PHE A 71 2.42 5.67 -0.33
CA PHE A 71 1.56 4.53 -0.02
C PHE A 71 0.93 4.65 1.38
N SER A 72 1.59 5.28 2.36
CA SER A 72 1.00 5.52 3.70
C SER A 72 -0.29 6.35 3.66
N THR A 73 -0.57 7.05 2.55
CA THR A 73 -1.77 7.89 2.35
C THR A 73 -2.90 7.16 1.64
N LEU A 74 -2.72 5.88 1.27
CA LEU A 74 -3.75 5.06 0.63
C LEU A 74 -4.83 4.69 1.66
N THR A 75 -6.04 4.42 1.17
CA THR A 75 -7.18 4.05 2.03
C THR A 75 -6.84 2.88 2.93
N ASN A 76 -7.17 2.99 4.22
CA ASN A 76 -6.95 1.94 5.20
C ASN A 76 -5.48 1.52 5.35
N VAL A 77 -4.52 2.43 5.17
CA VAL A 77 -3.10 2.18 5.45
C VAL A 77 -2.68 2.75 6.80
N ASN A 78 -2.72 4.08 6.95
CA ASN A 78 -2.16 4.74 8.11
C ASN A 78 -3.09 5.82 8.67
N PHE A 79 -3.48 5.64 9.93
CA PHE A 79 -4.35 6.52 10.71
C PHE A 79 -3.58 7.24 11.84
N ASP A 80 -2.27 7.05 11.93
CA ASP A 80 -1.40 7.60 12.96
C ASP A 80 -0.81 8.96 12.49
N SER A 81 -1.43 10.05 12.94
CA SER A 81 -1.03 11.44 12.61
C SER A 81 0.46 11.71 12.90
N PRO A 82 1.03 11.39 14.08
CA PRO A 82 2.47 11.48 14.32
C PRO A 82 3.35 10.79 13.27
N ARG A 83 3.01 9.56 12.83
CA ARG A 83 3.78 8.86 11.78
C ARG A 83 3.67 9.56 10.43
N ILE A 84 2.49 10.05 10.05
CA ILE A 84 2.30 10.84 8.82
C ILE A 84 3.19 12.10 8.82
N VAL A 85 3.24 12.82 9.94
CA VAL A 85 4.14 13.98 10.09
C VAL A 85 5.61 13.55 10.06
N GLY A 86 5.95 12.41 10.65
CA GLY A 86 7.28 11.80 10.56
C GLY A 86 7.74 11.64 9.11
N TYR A 87 6.90 11.07 8.24
CA TYR A 87 7.19 10.97 6.82
C TYR A 87 7.35 12.34 6.14
N ALA A 88 6.55 13.35 6.51
CA ALA A 88 6.68 14.69 5.92
C ALA A 88 8.03 15.33 6.30
N ARG A 89 8.49 15.14 7.53
CA ARG A 89 9.82 15.59 8.00
C ARG A 89 10.94 14.88 7.27
N GLU A 90 10.85 13.55 7.11
CA GLU A 90 11.85 12.76 6.39
C GLU A 90 11.91 13.17 4.90
N ALA A 91 10.76 13.41 4.27
CA ALA A 91 10.68 13.92 2.90
C ALA A 91 11.43 15.25 2.73
N ILE A 92 11.24 16.19 3.66
CA ILE A 92 11.91 17.49 3.66
C ILE A 92 13.42 17.32 3.91
N ALA A 93 13.83 16.49 4.87
CA ALA A 93 15.24 16.24 5.15
C ALA A 93 15.96 15.65 3.94
N LEU A 94 15.36 14.64 3.29
CA LEU A 94 15.88 14.05 2.05
C LEU A 94 15.95 15.08 0.92
N ARG A 95 14.94 15.95 0.81
CA ARG A 95 14.92 17.03 -0.19
C ARG A 95 16.06 18.01 0.02
N GLU A 96 16.28 18.48 1.24
CA GLU A 96 17.38 19.42 1.54
C GLU A 96 18.75 18.78 1.29
N ALA A 97 18.92 17.50 1.64
CA ALA A 97 20.15 16.77 1.32
C ALA A 97 20.37 16.66 -0.20
N LEU A 98 19.33 16.36 -0.97
CA LEU A 98 19.42 16.24 -2.43
C LEU A 98 19.64 17.61 -3.10
N LYS A 99 19.00 18.67 -2.60
CA LYS A 99 19.22 20.06 -3.00
C LYS A 99 20.66 20.48 -2.78
N ALA A 100 21.25 20.16 -1.63
CA ALA A 100 22.65 20.45 -1.34
C ALA A 100 23.60 19.72 -2.32
N GLN A 101 23.29 18.47 -2.69
CA GLN A 101 24.06 17.76 -3.71
C GLN A 101 23.97 18.46 -5.08
N CYS A 102 22.79 18.92 -5.50
CA CYS A 102 22.63 19.67 -6.75
C CYS A 102 23.43 20.97 -6.73
N LEU A 103 23.35 21.73 -5.62
CA LEU A 103 24.08 22.99 -5.45
C LEU A 103 25.60 22.80 -5.42
N SER A 104 26.09 21.62 -5.02
CA SER A 104 27.52 21.30 -5.08
C SER A 104 28.03 21.12 -6.52
N VAL A 105 27.15 20.75 -7.46
CA VAL A 105 27.46 20.61 -8.88
C VAL A 105 27.24 21.93 -9.63
N ASP A 106 26.16 22.63 -9.32
CA ASP A 106 25.78 23.92 -9.92
C ASP A 106 25.22 24.84 -8.84
N ALA A 107 25.98 25.88 -8.46
CA ALA A 107 25.57 26.85 -7.44
C ALA A 107 24.29 27.63 -7.78
N ASN A 108 23.83 27.59 -9.04
CA ASN A 108 22.58 28.21 -9.49
C ASN A 108 21.43 27.20 -9.67
N ALA A 109 21.61 25.95 -9.24
CA ALA A 109 20.58 24.93 -9.29
C ALA A 109 19.33 25.40 -8.54
N HIS A 110 18.21 25.45 -9.25
CA HIS A 110 16.89 25.80 -8.71
C HIS A 110 15.81 24.91 -9.31
N CYS A 111 14.71 24.76 -8.58
CA CYS A 111 13.51 24.05 -9.02
C CYS A 111 12.36 25.05 -9.11
N ASP A 112 11.81 25.26 -10.31
CA ASP A 112 10.58 26.03 -10.48
C ASP A 112 9.36 25.14 -10.20
N ASN A 113 9.11 24.88 -8.91
CA ASN A 113 7.97 24.11 -8.45
C ASN A 113 7.43 24.70 -7.14
N PRO A 114 6.11 24.95 -7.00
CA PRO A 114 5.54 25.55 -5.80
C PRO A 114 5.82 24.78 -4.50
N MET A 115 6.11 23.48 -4.58
CA MET A 115 6.37 22.61 -3.43
C MET A 115 7.88 22.46 -3.12
N ALA A 116 8.77 22.98 -3.98
CA ALA A 116 10.21 22.74 -3.91
C ALA A 116 10.88 23.23 -2.62
N ASP A 117 10.31 24.24 -1.97
CA ASP A 117 10.84 24.83 -0.74
C ASP A 117 9.83 24.76 0.43
N LEU A 118 8.77 23.94 0.32
CA LEU A 118 7.78 23.76 1.38
C LEU A 118 8.44 23.35 2.71
N GLN A 119 8.16 24.05 3.79
CA GLN A 119 8.61 23.71 5.15
C GLN A 119 7.42 23.47 6.05
N LEU A 120 7.58 22.63 7.08
CA LEU A 120 6.57 22.50 8.13
C LEU A 120 6.61 23.74 9.04
N VAL A 121 5.44 24.31 9.34
CA VAL A 121 5.36 25.56 10.12
C VAL A 121 5.66 25.38 11.61
N SER A 122 5.50 24.16 12.14
CA SER A 122 5.73 23.85 13.55
C SER A 122 5.82 22.32 13.77
N ASP A 123 5.97 21.91 15.03
CA ASP A 123 5.83 20.52 15.46
C ASP A 123 4.43 20.20 16.04
N ASP A 124 3.56 21.20 16.15
CA ASP A 124 2.21 21.04 16.69
C ASP A 124 1.24 20.52 15.62
N LEU A 125 0.52 19.43 15.92
CA LEU A 125 -0.41 18.80 14.97
C LEU A 125 -1.52 19.76 14.52
N GLY A 126 -1.99 20.64 15.41
CA GLY A 126 -3.06 21.59 15.09
C GLY A 126 -2.62 22.70 14.14
N GLU A 127 -1.40 23.23 14.32
CA GLU A 127 -0.80 24.17 13.37
C GLU A 127 -0.49 23.51 12.01
N LEU A 128 0.03 22.28 12.02
CA LEU A 128 0.27 21.52 10.79
C LEU A 128 -1.03 21.21 10.04
N GLN A 129 -2.11 20.90 10.77
CA GLN A 129 -3.44 20.75 10.18
C GLN A 129 -3.93 22.06 9.55
N ARG A 130 -3.68 23.22 10.19
CA ARG A 130 -4.00 24.53 9.58
C ARG A 130 -3.21 24.77 8.30
N GLN A 131 -1.91 24.47 8.31
CA GLN A 131 -1.06 24.55 7.12
C GLN A 131 -1.57 23.65 5.98
N ALA A 132 -2.01 22.44 6.31
CA ALA A 132 -2.51 21.47 5.33
C ALA A 132 -3.68 21.99 4.48
N ALA A 133 -4.45 22.97 4.98
CA ALA A 133 -5.54 23.58 4.22
C ALA A 133 -5.08 24.23 2.89
N GLU A 134 -3.81 24.63 2.77
CA GLU A 134 -3.22 25.16 1.54
C GLU A 134 -3.04 24.10 0.43
N PHE A 135 -3.08 22.82 0.82
CA PHE A 135 -2.81 21.66 -0.03
C PHE A 135 -4.03 20.76 -0.23
N THR A 136 -5.21 21.15 0.28
CA THR A 136 -6.44 20.37 0.05
C THR A 136 -6.68 20.17 -1.46
N PRO A 137 -6.95 18.94 -1.94
CA PRO A 137 -7.00 18.63 -3.38
C PRO A 137 -8.04 19.42 -4.16
N ASN A 138 -9.07 19.94 -3.50
CA ASN A 138 -10.18 20.69 -4.11
C ASN A 138 -10.08 22.22 -3.92
N LYS A 139 -8.94 22.77 -3.49
CA LYS A 139 -8.79 24.19 -3.11
C LYS A 139 -9.21 25.19 -4.20
N ASP A 140 -8.98 24.84 -5.47
CA ASP A 140 -9.26 25.67 -6.64
C ASP A 140 -10.44 25.15 -7.46
N LYS A 141 -11.26 24.23 -6.91
CA LYS A 141 -12.41 23.61 -7.59
C LYS A 141 -13.30 24.64 -8.30
N ALA A 142 -13.56 25.77 -7.65
CA ALA A 142 -14.41 26.83 -8.21
C ALA A 142 -13.83 27.46 -9.50
N ALA A 143 -12.50 27.48 -9.64
CA ALA A 143 -11.82 28.04 -10.80
C ALA A 143 -11.65 27.01 -11.94
N ILE A 144 -11.32 25.76 -11.61
CA ILE A 144 -10.98 24.72 -12.61
C ILE A 144 -12.16 23.83 -13.04
N GLY A 145 -13.25 23.82 -12.26
CA GLY A 145 -14.40 22.95 -12.51
C GLY A 145 -14.18 21.47 -12.20
N GLU A 146 -15.24 20.68 -12.30
CA GLU A 146 -15.25 19.29 -11.83
C GLU A 146 -14.46 18.33 -12.73
N ASN A 147 -14.41 18.57 -14.04
CA ASN A 147 -13.69 17.70 -14.97
C ASN A 147 -12.18 17.73 -14.72
N ILE A 148 -11.60 18.92 -14.57
CA ILE A 148 -10.17 19.08 -14.29
C ILE A 148 -9.82 18.53 -12.91
N LEU A 149 -10.67 18.81 -11.90
CA LEU A 149 -10.48 18.24 -10.56
C LEU A 149 -10.51 16.70 -10.62
N GLY A 150 -11.50 16.12 -11.30
CA GLY A 150 -11.63 14.67 -11.46
C GLY A 150 -10.39 14.05 -12.11
N LEU A 151 -9.84 14.67 -13.15
CA LEU A 151 -8.62 14.20 -13.80
C LEU A 151 -7.36 14.35 -12.94
N ARG A 152 -7.21 15.45 -12.18
CA ARG A 152 -6.12 15.59 -11.19
C ARG A 152 -6.17 14.49 -10.15
N LEU A 153 -7.35 14.22 -9.62
CA LEU A 153 -7.57 13.17 -8.62
C LEU A 153 -7.35 11.78 -9.22
N LEU A 154 -7.77 11.53 -10.46
CA LEU A 154 -7.48 10.29 -11.17
C LEU A 154 -5.97 10.04 -11.28
N CYS A 155 -5.19 11.06 -11.67
CA CYS A 155 -3.74 10.96 -11.72
C CYS A 155 -3.14 10.72 -10.33
N LEU A 156 -3.52 11.51 -9.34
CA LEU A 156 -3.01 11.38 -7.97
C LEU A 156 -3.28 9.98 -7.39
N TYR A 157 -4.50 9.48 -7.53
CA TYR A 157 -4.91 8.19 -6.98
C TYR A 157 -4.34 7.01 -7.78
N GLY A 158 -4.27 7.13 -9.11
CA GLY A 158 -3.60 6.15 -9.96
C GLY A 158 -2.11 6.02 -9.63
N LEU A 159 -1.42 7.15 -9.46
CA LEU A 159 -0.01 7.17 -9.05
C LEU A 159 0.18 6.54 -7.67
N LYS A 160 -0.78 6.74 -6.75
CA LYS A 160 -0.74 6.14 -5.41
C LYS A 160 -0.82 4.62 -5.45
N GLY A 161 -1.68 4.07 -6.32
CA GLY A 161 -1.74 2.63 -6.58
C GLY A 161 -0.42 2.09 -7.15
N ALA A 162 0.17 2.79 -8.12
CA ALA A 162 1.48 2.41 -8.66
C ALA A 162 2.58 2.44 -7.59
N ALA A 163 2.58 3.45 -6.71
CA ALA A 163 3.54 3.58 -5.63
C ALA A 163 3.49 2.41 -4.63
N ALA A 164 2.30 1.86 -4.35
CA ALA A 164 2.15 0.67 -3.50
C ALA A 164 2.86 -0.56 -4.11
N TYR A 165 2.68 -0.79 -5.42
CA TYR A 165 3.39 -1.88 -6.11
C TYR A 165 4.89 -1.61 -6.26
N MET A 166 5.31 -0.34 -6.39
CA MET A 166 6.73 0.03 -6.40
C MET A 166 7.41 -0.33 -5.07
N GLU A 167 6.74 -0.09 -3.94
CA GLU A 167 7.25 -0.49 -2.61
C GLU A 167 7.42 -2.02 -2.52
N HIS A 168 6.39 -2.79 -2.87
CA HIS A 168 6.50 -4.26 -2.80
C HIS A 168 7.56 -4.82 -3.76
N ALA A 169 7.72 -4.23 -4.95
CA ALA A 169 8.81 -4.58 -5.85
C ALA A 169 10.17 -4.26 -5.21
N HIS A 170 10.34 -3.07 -4.63
CA HIS A 170 11.57 -2.66 -3.98
C HIS A 170 11.93 -3.57 -2.79
N VAL A 171 10.96 -3.96 -1.97
CA VAL A 171 11.15 -4.88 -0.84
C VAL A 171 11.75 -6.23 -1.30
N LEU A 172 11.46 -6.65 -2.54
CA LEU A 172 12.00 -7.84 -3.20
C LEU A 172 13.32 -7.58 -3.96
N GLY A 173 13.90 -6.39 -3.82
CA GLY A 173 15.11 -5.96 -4.53
C GLY A 173 14.88 -5.66 -6.02
N GLN A 174 13.62 -5.52 -6.46
CA GLN A 174 13.27 -5.19 -7.83
C GLN A 174 13.04 -3.69 -7.96
N TYR A 175 13.79 -3.05 -8.85
CA TYR A 175 13.59 -1.65 -9.19
C TYR A 175 14.09 -1.34 -10.58
N ASP A 176 13.66 -0.20 -11.11
CA ASP A 176 14.07 0.31 -12.41
C ASP A 176 14.19 1.84 -12.34
N ASN A 177 15.33 2.36 -12.80
CA ASN A 177 15.64 3.79 -12.73
C ASN A 177 14.72 4.65 -13.60
N ASP A 178 14.23 4.11 -14.72
CA ASP A 178 13.31 4.82 -15.60
C ASP A 178 11.92 4.89 -14.98
N ILE A 179 11.49 3.82 -14.28
CA ILE A 179 10.25 3.85 -13.48
C ILE A 179 10.35 4.90 -12.37
N TYR A 180 11.44 4.94 -11.60
CA TYR A 180 11.61 5.97 -10.56
C TYR A 180 11.68 7.39 -11.13
N ALA A 181 12.39 7.57 -12.24
CA ALA A 181 12.43 8.85 -12.93
C ALA A 181 11.03 9.28 -13.40
N GLN A 182 10.23 8.36 -13.93
CA GLN A 182 8.85 8.64 -14.36
C GLN A 182 7.94 8.97 -13.16
N TYR A 183 8.03 8.22 -12.06
CA TYR A 183 7.30 8.50 -10.82
C TYR A 183 7.58 9.91 -10.33
N HIS A 184 8.85 10.30 -10.21
CA HIS A 184 9.22 11.63 -9.71
C HIS A 184 8.79 12.76 -10.65
N LYS A 185 8.85 12.56 -11.97
CA LYS A 185 8.33 13.53 -12.95
C LYS A 185 6.84 13.78 -12.77
N ILE A 186 6.05 12.70 -12.67
CA ILE A 186 4.60 12.79 -12.49
C ILE A 186 4.27 13.42 -11.13
N MET A 187 4.91 12.96 -10.05
CA MET A 187 4.69 13.48 -8.70
C MET A 187 5.03 14.97 -8.61
N ALA A 188 6.17 15.40 -9.15
CA ALA A 188 6.56 16.81 -9.19
C ALA A 188 5.56 17.65 -10.01
N TRP A 189 5.15 17.16 -11.18
CA TRP A 189 4.21 17.84 -12.07
C TRP A 189 2.83 18.01 -11.43
N LEU A 190 2.31 17.01 -10.71
CA LEU A 190 1.06 17.15 -9.96
C LEU A 190 1.14 18.26 -8.89
N GLY A 191 2.34 18.52 -8.33
CA GLY A 191 2.59 19.61 -7.39
C GLY A 191 2.53 21.02 -7.98
N THR A 192 2.53 21.15 -9.32
CA THR A 192 2.33 22.43 -10.01
C THR A 192 0.85 22.75 -10.26
N TRP A 193 -0.07 21.93 -9.74
CA TRP A 193 -1.52 22.10 -9.91
C TRP A 193 -1.94 22.24 -11.38
N PRO A 194 -1.62 21.25 -12.24
CA PRO A 194 -1.88 21.34 -13.69
C PRO A 194 -3.38 21.44 -13.99
N ALA A 195 -3.79 22.38 -14.84
CA ALA A 195 -5.20 22.62 -15.18
C ALA A 195 -5.55 22.31 -16.64
N ASP A 196 -4.58 21.86 -17.44
CA ASP A 196 -4.82 21.46 -18.83
C ASP A 196 -5.42 20.05 -18.89
N MET A 197 -6.59 19.93 -19.53
CA MET A 197 -7.35 18.69 -19.59
C MET A 197 -6.63 17.58 -20.38
N ASN A 198 -5.99 17.93 -21.50
CA ASN A 198 -5.34 16.95 -22.36
C ASN A 198 -4.07 16.42 -21.71
N ALA A 199 -3.25 17.30 -21.14
CA ALA A 199 -2.06 16.91 -20.40
C ALA A 199 -2.40 16.01 -19.20
N LEU A 200 -3.50 16.27 -18.50
CA LEU A 200 -3.98 15.39 -17.43
C LEU A 200 -4.43 14.02 -17.93
N LEU A 201 -5.13 13.96 -19.07
CA LEU A 201 -5.55 12.70 -19.67
C LEU A 201 -4.33 11.87 -20.15
N GLU A 202 -3.37 12.52 -20.78
CA GLU A 202 -2.10 11.92 -21.18
C GLU A 202 -1.33 11.39 -19.97
N CYS A 203 -1.20 12.18 -18.91
CA CYS A 203 -0.59 11.77 -17.66
C CYS A 203 -1.29 10.54 -17.04
N ALA A 204 -2.63 10.48 -17.05
CA ALA A 204 -3.37 9.32 -16.57
C ALA A 204 -3.02 8.04 -17.36
N MET A 205 -2.83 8.15 -18.68
CA MET A 205 -2.39 7.04 -19.53
C MET A 205 -0.93 6.64 -19.26
N GLU A 206 -0.05 7.62 -19.04
CA GLU A 206 1.35 7.40 -18.67
C GLU A 206 1.47 6.66 -17.34
N ILE A 207 0.66 7.04 -16.34
CA ILE A 207 0.58 6.34 -15.05
C ILE A 207 0.16 4.89 -15.26
N GLY A 208 -0.83 4.62 -16.12
CA GLY A 208 -1.25 3.26 -16.45
C GLY A 208 -0.13 2.41 -17.06
N GLN A 209 0.63 2.98 -18.00
CA GLN A 209 1.78 2.31 -18.61
C GLN A 209 2.93 2.08 -17.62
N MET A 210 3.22 3.06 -16.77
CA MET A 210 4.21 2.94 -15.70
C MET A 210 3.81 1.83 -14.75
N ASN A 211 2.55 1.82 -14.29
CA ASN A 211 2.03 0.80 -13.39
C ASN A 211 2.11 -0.62 -13.99
N PHE A 212 1.85 -0.78 -15.29
CA PHE A 212 2.03 -2.07 -15.96
C PHE A 212 3.48 -2.57 -15.87
N LYS A 213 4.47 -1.68 -16.05
CA LYS A 213 5.89 -2.04 -15.86
C LYS A 213 6.21 -2.37 -14.41
N VAL A 214 5.68 -1.62 -13.45
CA VAL A 214 5.82 -1.88 -12.01
C VAL A 214 5.27 -3.27 -11.66
N MET A 215 4.05 -3.59 -12.10
CA MET A 215 3.45 -4.92 -11.88
C MET A 215 4.28 -6.04 -12.52
N SER A 216 4.92 -5.78 -13.67
CA SER A 216 5.80 -6.76 -14.31
C SER A 216 7.06 -7.05 -13.49
N ILE A 217 7.69 -6.04 -12.89
CA ILE A 217 8.88 -6.27 -12.04
C ILE A 217 8.49 -6.87 -10.68
N LEU A 218 7.29 -6.56 -10.17
CA LEU A 218 6.74 -7.22 -8.98
C LEU A 218 6.46 -8.71 -9.25
N ASP A 219 5.75 -9.06 -10.34
CA ASP A 219 5.54 -10.48 -10.76
C ASP A 219 6.87 -11.21 -10.89
N ALA A 220 7.86 -10.60 -11.54
CA ALA A 220 9.18 -11.19 -11.70
C ALA A 220 9.87 -11.41 -10.34
N GLY A 221 9.84 -10.44 -9.44
CA GLY A 221 10.42 -10.54 -8.10
C GLY A 221 9.81 -11.65 -7.27
N GLU A 222 8.48 -11.69 -7.19
CA GLU A 222 7.77 -12.71 -6.41
C GLU A 222 7.96 -14.11 -7.00
N THR A 223 7.78 -14.26 -8.31
CA THR A 223 7.86 -15.58 -8.95
C THR A 223 9.28 -16.12 -9.02
N THR A 224 10.29 -15.26 -9.11
CA THR A 224 11.70 -15.66 -9.01
C THR A 224 12.04 -16.10 -7.58
N LYS A 225 11.59 -15.35 -6.58
CA LYS A 225 11.95 -15.61 -5.18
C LYS A 225 11.16 -16.77 -4.57
N TYR A 226 9.86 -16.85 -4.84
CA TYR A 226 8.95 -17.79 -4.18
C TYR A 226 8.41 -18.90 -5.10
N GLY A 227 8.79 -18.88 -6.37
CA GLY A 227 8.33 -19.79 -7.42
C GLY A 227 7.02 -19.34 -8.06
N HIS A 228 6.72 -19.83 -9.27
CA HIS A 228 5.44 -19.54 -9.92
C HIS A 228 4.28 -20.17 -9.14
N PRO A 229 3.16 -19.42 -8.92
CA PRO A 229 1.97 -19.97 -8.31
C PRO A 229 1.43 -21.20 -9.05
N THR A 230 1.09 -22.25 -8.28
CA THR A 230 0.50 -23.50 -8.79
C THR A 230 -0.83 -23.82 -8.11
N PRO A 231 -1.79 -24.49 -8.79
CA PRO A 231 -3.06 -24.88 -8.21
C PRO A 231 -2.89 -25.64 -6.89
N THR A 232 -3.49 -25.12 -5.81
CA THR A 232 -3.32 -25.62 -4.44
C THR A 232 -4.63 -25.57 -3.67
N GLN A 233 -4.88 -26.58 -2.83
CA GLN A 233 -5.98 -26.58 -1.88
C GLN A 233 -5.56 -25.87 -0.59
N VAL A 234 -6.36 -24.92 -0.12
CA VAL A 234 -6.10 -24.12 1.08
C VAL A 234 -7.24 -24.35 2.06
N ASN A 235 -6.89 -24.73 3.30
CA ASN A 235 -7.87 -24.83 4.37
C ASN A 235 -8.31 -23.43 4.83
N VAL A 236 -9.62 -23.21 4.95
CA VAL A 236 -10.19 -21.96 5.48
C VAL A 236 -10.90 -22.14 6.83
N LYS A 237 -10.57 -23.22 7.54
CA LYS A 237 -11.10 -23.59 8.84
C LYS A 237 -10.01 -23.66 9.89
N ALA A 238 -10.38 -23.47 11.15
CA ALA A 238 -9.43 -23.44 12.25
C ALA A 238 -8.69 -24.78 12.38
N THR A 239 -7.41 -24.69 12.70
CA THR A 239 -6.48 -25.75 13.08
C THR A 239 -6.02 -25.45 14.50
N GLU A 240 -6.09 -26.46 15.36
CA GLU A 240 -5.71 -26.38 16.78
C GLU A 240 -4.29 -25.83 16.98
N GLY A 241 -4.10 -25.02 18.02
CA GLY A 241 -2.79 -24.53 18.45
C GLY A 241 -2.67 -23.01 18.50
N LYS A 242 -1.49 -22.55 18.94
CA LYS A 242 -1.11 -21.14 18.94
C LYS A 242 -1.06 -20.63 17.51
N CYS A 243 -1.42 -19.38 17.29
CA CYS A 243 -1.53 -18.86 15.93
C CYS A 243 -1.21 -17.38 15.79
N ILE A 244 -0.70 -17.02 14.62
CA ILE A 244 -0.55 -15.65 14.13
C ILE A 244 -1.35 -15.52 12.84
N LEU A 245 -2.05 -14.40 12.68
CA LEU A 245 -2.71 -14.02 11.44
C LEU A 245 -1.90 -12.92 10.76
N ILE A 246 -1.53 -13.09 9.50
CA ILE A 246 -0.89 -12.05 8.70
C ILE A 246 -1.82 -11.60 7.56
N SER A 247 -1.97 -10.29 7.42
CA SER A 247 -2.88 -9.63 6.49
C SER A 247 -2.17 -8.49 5.77
N GLY A 248 -2.63 -8.16 4.57
CA GLY A 248 -1.98 -7.22 3.65
C GLY A 248 -1.50 -7.93 2.39
N HIS A 249 -0.36 -7.50 1.84
CA HIS A 249 0.16 -8.03 0.57
C HIS A 249 1.64 -8.44 0.60
N ASP A 250 2.39 -8.08 1.64
CA ASP A 250 3.85 -8.27 1.62
C ASP A 250 4.27 -9.73 1.85
N LEU A 251 4.72 -10.38 0.77
CA LEU A 251 5.19 -11.77 0.82
C LEU A 251 6.55 -11.93 1.49
N LYS A 252 7.38 -10.88 1.56
CA LYS A 252 8.66 -10.95 2.29
C LYS A 252 8.41 -10.97 3.79
N ASP A 253 7.45 -10.20 4.27
CA ASP A 253 7.04 -10.26 5.67
C ASP A 253 6.52 -11.64 6.06
N LEU A 254 5.66 -12.23 5.22
CA LEU A 254 5.21 -13.61 5.44
C LEU A 254 6.38 -14.59 5.44
N TYR A 255 7.31 -14.48 4.49
CA TYR A 255 8.49 -15.35 4.45
C TYR A 255 9.32 -15.22 5.74
N ASN A 256 9.64 -14.00 6.15
CA ASN A 256 10.40 -13.71 7.38
C ASN A 256 9.66 -14.23 8.63
N LEU A 257 8.35 -14.03 8.70
CA LEU A 257 7.52 -14.56 9.78
C LEU A 257 7.54 -16.09 9.80
N LEU A 258 7.43 -16.75 8.65
CA LEU A 258 7.46 -18.21 8.53
C LEU A 258 8.80 -18.79 8.98
N GLU A 259 9.92 -18.19 8.56
CA GLU A 259 11.25 -18.59 9.01
C GLU A 259 11.41 -18.45 10.52
N GLN A 260 10.95 -17.34 11.10
CA GLN A 260 11.10 -17.07 12.53
C GLN A 260 10.12 -17.87 13.40
N THR A 261 8.98 -18.31 12.85
CA THR A 261 8.00 -19.16 13.55
C THR A 261 8.29 -20.66 13.42
N GLU A 262 9.22 -21.07 12.55
CA GLU A 262 9.56 -22.48 12.37
C GLU A 262 10.08 -23.11 13.67
N GLY A 263 9.48 -24.23 14.08
CA GLY A 263 9.85 -24.93 15.33
C GLY A 263 9.34 -24.27 16.62
N THR A 264 8.62 -23.16 16.56
CA THR A 264 8.11 -22.44 17.75
C THR A 264 6.78 -22.98 18.29
N GLY A 265 6.12 -23.86 17.54
CA GLY A 265 4.77 -24.36 17.85
C GLY A 265 3.63 -23.38 17.54
N VAL A 266 3.92 -22.30 16.80
CA VAL A 266 2.93 -21.29 16.37
C VAL A 266 2.56 -21.51 14.91
N ASN A 267 1.27 -21.72 14.66
CA ASN A 267 0.69 -21.77 13.31
C ASN A 267 0.60 -20.37 12.70
N VAL A 268 0.77 -20.25 11.40
CA VAL A 268 0.59 -19.01 10.63
C VAL A 268 -0.62 -19.16 9.72
N TYR A 269 -1.51 -18.18 9.78
CA TYR A 269 -2.65 -18.02 8.88
C TYR A 269 -2.47 -16.77 8.03
N THR A 270 -2.90 -16.84 6.77
CA THR A 270 -3.11 -15.66 5.93
C THR A 270 -4.52 -15.10 6.13
N HIS A 271 -4.74 -13.83 5.80
CA HIS A 271 -6.06 -13.22 5.69
C HIS A 271 -6.14 -12.29 4.48
N GLY A 272 -7.34 -12.17 3.90
CA GLY A 272 -7.63 -11.28 2.77
C GLY A 272 -6.67 -11.50 1.61
N GLU A 273 -5.95 -10.44 1.24
CA GLU A 273 -5.06 -10.40 0.08
C GLU A 273 -3.77 -11.21 0.26
N MET A 274 -3.52 -11.79 1.45
CA MET A 274 -2.44 -12.77 1.67
C MET A 274 -2.82 -14.19 1.21
N LEU A 275 -4.09 -14.47 0.89
CA LEU A 275 -4.55 -15.79 0.41
C LEU A 275 -3.72 -16.36 -0.77
N PRO A 276 -3.32 -15.56 -1.79
CA PRO A 276 -2.53 -16.07 -2.91
C PRO A 276 -1.17 -16.64 -2.52
N ALA A 277 -0.63 -16.29 -1.34
CA ALA A 277 0.66 -16.79 -0.85
C ALA A 277 0.74 -18.33 -0.84
N HIS A 278 -0.38 -19.01 -0.59
CA HIS A 278 -0.47 -20.47 -0.61
C HIS A 278 -0.21 -21.11 -1.98
N GLY A 279 -0.31 -20.34 -3.07
CA GLY A 279 0.02 -20.79 -4.41
C GLY A 279 1.52 -20.92 -4.66
N TYR A 280 2.34 -20.17 -3.92
CA TYR A 280 3.79 -20.07 -4.12
C TYR A 280 4.52 -21.26 -3.47
N PRO A 281 5.27 -22.08 -4.24
CA PRO A 281 5.94 -23.27 -3.73
C PRO A 281 6.86 -23.05 -2.52
N GLU A 282 7.64 -21.97 -2.51
CA GLU A 282 8.59 -21.70 -1.43
C GLU A 282 7.93 -21.23 -0.13
N LEU A 283 6.71 -20.68 -0.19
CA LEU A 283 5.95 -20.28 1.01
C LEU A 283 5.17 -21.47 1.58
N ARG A 284 4.50 -22.27 0.72
CA ARG A 284 3.71 -23.42 1.19
C ARG A 284 4.54 -24.62 1.64
N LYS A 285 5.87 -24.58 1.51
CA LYS A 285 6.76 -25.64 2.04
C LYS A 285 6.75 -25.67 3.58
N PHE A 286 6.55 -24.51 4.20
CA PHE A 286 6.42 -24.36 5.66
C PHE A 286 5.11 -25.01 6.14
N LYS A 287 5.21 -26.08 6.92
CA LYS A 287 4.05 -26.90 7.31
C LYS A 287 3.13 -26.22 8.31
N HIS A 288 3.64 -25.21 9.02
CA HIS A 288 2.88 -24.38 9.94
C HIS A 288 2.19 -23.19 9.26
N LEU A 289 2.35 -23.00 7.93
CA LEU A 289 1.42 -22.18 7.14
C LEU A 289 0.13 -22.98 6.91
N VAL A 290 -0.80 -22.94 7.86
CA VAL A 290 -1.88 -23.93 7.97
C VAL A 290 -3.14 -23.60 7.17
N GLY A 291 -3.33 -22.35 6.76
CA GLY A 291 -4.51 -21.96 6.00
C GLY A 291 -4.73 -20.46 5.86
N ASN A 292 -5.92 -20.09 5.41
CA ASN A 292 -6.40 -18.72 5.34
C ASN A 292 -7.60 -18.53 6.28
N TYR A 293 -7.55 -17.55 7.16
CA TYR A 293 -8.63 -17.26 8.09
C TYR A 293 -9.46 -16.06 7.61
N GLY A 294 -10.78 -16.17 7.71
CA GLY A 294 -11.69 -15.07 7.38
C GLY A 294 -11.96 -14.91 5.89
N SER A 295 -12.34 -13.69 5.51
CA SER A 295 -12.81 -13.33 4.17
C SER A 295 -12.19 -12.02 3.70
N GLY A 296 -12.98 -11.12 3.10
CA GLY A 296 -12.50 -9.81 2.65
C GLY A 296 -12.30 -8.85 3.82
N TRP A 297 -11.42 -7.87 3.62
CA TRP A 297 -10.96 -6.95 4.68
C TRP A 297 -12.09 -6.22 5.43
N GLN A 298 -13.22 -5.95 4.78
CA GLN A 298 -14.36 -5.28 5.39
C GLN A 298 -14.97 -6.04 6.58
N ASN A 299 -14.72 -7.35 6.68
CA ASN A 299 -15.24 -8.21 7.76
C ASN A 299 -14.26 -8.33 8.94
N GLN A 300 -13.08 -7.69 8.86
CA GLN A 300 -12.01 -7.95 9.82
C GLN A 300 -12.38 -7.55 11.25
N GLN A 301 -13.26 -6.58 11.49
CA GLN A 301 -13.68 -6.23 12.85
C GLN A 301 -14.33 -7.40 13.60
N VAL A 302 -15.08 -8.24 12.90
CA VAL A 302 -15.71 -9.44 13.47
C VAL A 302 -14.75 -10.62 13.45
N GLU A 303 -14.03 -10.79 12.33
CA GLU A 303 -13.14 -11.94 12.14
C GLU A 303 -11.90 -11.85 13.04
N PHE A 304 -11.22 -10.71 13.08
CA PHE A 304 -10.05 -10.51 13.93
C PHE A 304 -10.42 -10.59 15.41
N ALA A 305 -11.56 -10.02 15.83
CA ALA A 305 -12.07 -10.16 17.20
C ALA A 305 -12.21 -11.62 17.63
N ARG A 306 -12.59 -12.53 16.71
CA ARG A 306 -12.74 -13.97 16.97
C ARG A 306 -11.45 -14.77 16.81
N PHE A 307 -10.46 -14.24 16.09
CA PHE A 307 -9.16 -14.90 15.95
C PHE A 307 -8.43 -14.94 17.30
N PRO A 308 -8.00 -16.10 17.82
CA PRO A 308 -7.52 -16.21 19.21
C PRO A 308 -6.00 -15.99 19.36
N GLY A 309 -5.35 -15.36 18.38
CA GLY A 309 -3.91 -15.11 18.32
C GLY A 309 -3.54 -13.68 17.93
N SER A 310 -2.24 -13.43 17.76
CA SER A 310 -1.72 -12.12 17.34
C SER A 310 -1.98 -11.89 15.85
N ILE A 311 -2.12 -10.63 15.46
CA ILE A 311 -2.42 -10.22 14.08
C ILE A 311 -1.32 -9.27 13.60
N VAL A 312 -0.86 -9.42 12.37
CA VAL A 312 0.14 -8.55 11.73
C VAL A 312 -0.45 -7.96 10.46
N MET A 313 -0.43 -6.63 10.35
CA MET A 313 -0.83 -5.88 9.16
C MET A 313 0.42 -5.40 8.41
N THR A 314 0.67 -5.96 7.23
CA THR A 314 1.81 -5.60 6.37
C THR A 314 1.52 -4.42 5.45
N SER A 315 0.25 -4.22 5.11
CA SER A 315 -0.27 -3.11 4.29
C SER A 315 -1.74 -2.81 4.63
N ASN A 316 -2.44 -2.05 3.79
CA ASN A 316 -3.91 -1.98 3.84
C ASN A 316 -4.55 -3.37 3.66
N CYS A 317 -5.76 -3.60 4.16
CA CYS A 317 -6.68 -2.62 4.75
C CYS A 317 -6.83 -2.79 6.27
N ILE A 318 -6.22 -1.90 7.06
CA ILE A 318 -6.52 -1.80 8.50
C ILE A 318 -7.77 -0.94 8.72
N ILE A 319 -8.69 -1.43 9.54
CA ILE A 319 -9.88 -0.72 10.03
C ILE A 319 -9.86 -0.73 11.56
N ASP A 320 -10.70 0.10 12.19
CA ASP A 320 -10.67 0.36 13.63
C ASP A 320 -10.65 -0.93 14.48
N PRO A 321 -9.52 -1.23 15.16
CA PRO A 321 -9.36 -2.42 15.95
C PRO A 321 -10.05 -2.34 17.32
N THR A 322 -10.38 -1.13 17.78
CA THR A 322 -11.03 -0.92 19.09
C THR A 322 -12.48 -1.41 19.08
N VAL A 323 -13.16 -1.33 17.93
CA VAL A 323 -14.54 -1.82 17.73
C VAL A 323 -14.66 -3.31 18.00
N GLY A 324 -13.63 -4.09 17.65
CA GLY A 324 -13.57 -5.53 17.93
C GLY A 324 -12.75 -5.91 19.16
N SER A 325 -12.20 -4.92 19.88
CA SER A 325 -11.33 -5.09 21.06
C SER A 325 -10.18 -6.08 20.81
N TYR A 326 -9.44 -5.86 19.73
CA TYR A 326 -8.23 -6.62 19.39
C TYR A 326 -7.01 -5.70 19.18
N ASP A 327 -7.13 -4.43 19.60
CA ASP A 327 -6.10 -3.40 19.54
C ASP A 327 -4.85 -3.74 20.38
N ASP A 328 -4.98 -4.62 21.38
CA ASP A 328 -3.89 -5.11 22.24
C ASP A 328 -3.02 -6.19 21.58
N ARG A 329 -3.48 -6.79 20.48
CA ARG A 329 -2.84 -7.96 19.84
C ARG A 329 -2.73 -7.88 18.33
N ILE A 330 -3.12 -6.75 17.75
CA ILE A 330 -2.79 -6.39 16.38
C ILE A 330 -1.49 -5.57 16.35
N TRP A 331 -0.68 -5.84 15.35
CA TRP A 331 0.61 -5.20 15.11
C TRP A 331 0.60 -4.59 13.73
N THR A 332 1.05 -3.35 13.65
CA THR A 332 1.32 -2.68 12.38
C THR A 332 2.80 -2.77 12.06
N ARG A 333 3.17 -2.64 10.79
CA ARG A 333 4.57 -2.51 10.37
C ARG A 333 4.69 -1.65 9.13
N SER A 334 5.92 -1.20 8.83
CA SER A 334 6.23 -0.39 7.65
C SER A 334 5.30 0.84 7.57
N ILE A 335 4.53 0.96 6.48
CA ILE A 335 3.64 2.07 6.19
C ILE A 335 2.33 2.02 6.98
N VAL A 336 1.97 0.88 7.55
CA VAL A 336 0.71 0.72 8.30
C VAL A 336 0.84 1.41 9.66
N GLY A 337 -0.22 2.12 10.07
CA GLY A 337 -0.23 2.77 11.38
C GLY A 337 -1.65 2.94 11.91
N TRP A 338 -1.81 2.78 13.22
CA TRP A 338 -3.04 3.07 13.94
C TRP A 338 -2.70 3.62 15.34
N PRO A 339 -3.36 4.71 15.79
CA PRO A 339 -3.06 5.29 17.10
C PRO A 339 -3.21 4.28 18.25
N GLY A 340 -2.16 4.14 19.06
CA GLY A 340 -2.16 3.26 20.23
C GLY A 340 -1.92 1.77 19.95
N VAL A 341 -1.84 1.36 18.68
CA VAL A 341 -1.53 -0.02 18.29
C VAL A 341 -0.02 -0.22 18.23
N SER A 342 0.44 -1.40 18.63
CA SER A 342 1.87 -1.75 18.58
C SER A 342 2.41 -1.73 17.15
N HIS A 343 3.65 -1.25 16.98
CA HIS A 343 4.32 -1.20 15.69
C HIS A 343 5.60 -2.04 15.73
N LEU A 344 5.77 -2.91 14.74
CA LEU A 344 7.01 -3.66 14.52
C LEU A 344 7.99 -2.82 13.72
N GLU A 345 9.18 -2.63 14.29
CA GLU A 345 10.31 -1.97 13.64
C GLU A 345 11.28 -3.04 13.11
N GLY A 346 11.70 -2.88 11.85
CA GLY A 346 12.62 -3.83 11.20
C GLY A 346 12.00 -5.18 10.85
N ASP A 347 12.85 -6.22 10.83
CA ASP A 347 12.52 -7.56 10.36
C ASP A 347 12.36 -8.59 11.51
N ASP A 348 12.42 -8.17 12.78
CA ASP A 348 12.29 -9.05 13.95
C ASP A 348 10.82 -9.22 14.36
N PHE A 349 10.24 -10.39 14.11
CA PHE A 349 8.89 -10.76 14.51
C PHE A 349 8.83 -11.39 15.91
N GLY A 350 9.95 -11.49 16.63
CA GLY A 350 10.05 -12.04 17.98
C GLY A 350 8.97 -11.54 18.95
N PRO A 351 8.66 -10.23 19.03
CA PRO A 351 7.58 -9.72 19.88
C PRO A 351 6.19 -10.30 19.56
N VAL A 352 5.85 -10.44 18.27
CA VAL A 352 4.58 -11.03 17.83
C VAL A 352 4.52 -12.51 18.17
N ILE A 353 5.63 -13.22 17.95
CA ILE A 353 5.73 -14.65 18.23
C ILE A 353 5.56 -14.91 19.74
N ALA A 354 6.25 -14.13 20.57
CA ALA A 354 6.16 -14.22 22.02
C ALA A 354 4.72 -13.94 22.51
N GLN A 355 4.05 -12.93 21.95
CA GLN A 355 2.65 -12.66 22.27
C GLN A 355 1.75 -13.84 21.87
N ALA A 356 1.87 -14.35 20.64
CA ALA A 356 1.06 -15.47 20.15
C ALA A 356 1.24 -16.75 20.99
N GLN A 357 2.44 -17.01 21.52
CA GLN A 357 2.70 -18.14 22.42
C GLN A 357 1.98 -18.02 23.77
N GLN A 358 1.78 -16.80 24.27
CA GLN A 358 1.06 -16.54 25.51
C GLN A 358 -0.47 -16.50 25.33
N MET A 359 -0.95 -16.29 24.11
CA MET A 359 -2.37 -16.25 23.78
C MET A 359 -3.02 -17.63 23.77
N ALA A 360 -4.35 -17.71 23.79
CA ALA A 360 -5.08 -18.98 23.86
C ALA A 360 -4.78 -19.90 22.66
N GLY A 361 -4.83 -19.35 21.44
CA GLY A 361 -4.84 -20.15 20.21
C GLY A 361 -6.20 -20.83 19.98
N PHE A 362 -6.32 -21.60 18.90
CA PHE A 362 -7.53 -22.37 18.64
C PHE A 362 -7.56 -23.64 19.51
N PRO A 363 -8.66 -23.91 20.23
CA PRO A 363 -8.74 -25.04 21.16
C PRO A 363 -8.96 -26.41 20.48
N TYR A 364 -9.35 -26.42 19.21
CA TYR A 364 -9.55 -27.64 18.42
C TYR A 364 -9.45 -27.31 16.94
N SER A 365 -9.22 -28.34 16.13
CA SER A 365 -9.32 -28.25 14.67
C SER A 365 -10.78 -28.43 14.24
N GLU A 366 -11.28 -27.52 13.41
CA GLU A 366 -12.56 -27.68 12.72
C GLU A 366 -12.42 -28.69 11.56
N ILE A 367 -13.55 -29.20 11.05
CA ILE A 367 -13.55 -30.01 9.82
C ILE A 367 -13.02 -29.13 8.67
N PRO A 368 -11.95 -29.54 7.96
CA PRO A 368 -11.36 -28.72 6.91
C PRO A 368 -12.36 -28.35 5.82
N HIS A 369 -12.30 -27.09 5.38
CA HIS A 369 -12.97 -26.63 4.16
C HIS A 369 -11.90 -26.13 3.20
N LEU A 370 -11.78 -26.76 2.04
CA LEU A 370 -10.72 -26.49 1.09
C LEU A 370 -11.22 -25.61 -0.06
N ILE A 371 -10.49 -24.54 -0.35
CA ILE A 371 -10.65 -23.73 -1.55
C ILE A 371 -9.43 -23.88 -2.45
N THR A 372 -9.60 -23.68 -3.76
CA THR A 372 -8.49 -23.80 -4.72
C THR A 372 -7.96 -22.43 -5.13
N VAL A 373 -6.66 -22.22 -5.00
CA VAL A 373 -5.93 -21.00 -5.39
C VAL A 373 -4.77 -21.33 -6.32
N GLY A 374 -4.03 -20.32 -6.78
CA GLY A 374 -2.72 -20.53 -7.45
C GLY A 374 -2.77 -20.63 -8.97
N PHE A 375 -3.83 -20.13 -9.60
CA PHE A 375 -3.92 -20.00 -11.07
C PHE A 375 -3.20 -18.74 -11.57
N GLY A 376 -1.88 -18.65 -11.31
CA GLY A 376 -1.05 -17.55 -11.79
C GLY A 376 -0.74 -17.64 -13.30
N ARG A 377 -0.04 -16.63 -13.84
CA ARG A 377 0.31 -16.51 -15.27
C ARG A 377 0.92 -17.79 -15.86
N GLN A 378 1.91 -18.38 -15.19
CA GLN A 378 2.60 -19.58 -15.70
C GLN A 378 1.67 -20.80 -15.79
N THR A 379 0.76 -20.95 -14.82
CA THR A 379 -0.24 -22.02 -14.84
C THR A 379 -1.19 -21.87 -16.04
N LEU A 380 -1.66 -20.65 -16.31
CA LEU A 380 -2.52 -20.39 -17.47
C LEU A 380 -1.78 -20.57 -18.80
N LEU A 381 -0.53 -20.11 -18.91
CA LEU A 381 0.30 -20.34 -20.10
C LEU A 381 0.52 -21.83 -20.36
N GLY A 382 0.75 -22.63 -19.32
CA GLY A 382 0.86 -24.09 -19.44
C GLY A 382 -0.43 -24.79 -19.89
N ALA A 383 -1.59 -24.12 -19.76
CA ALA A 383 -2.89 -24.63 -20.19
C ALA A 383 -3.40 -24.00 -21.49
N ALA A 384 -2.60 -23.16 -22.16
CA ALA A 384 -3.06 -22.33 -23.29
C ALA A 384 -3.66 -23.15 -24.44
N ASP A 385 -2.99 -24.21 -24.91
CA ASP A 385 -3.50 -25.05 -26.01
C ASP A 385 -4.84 -25.71 -25.66
N THR A 386 -5.00 -26.16 -24.41
CA THR A 386 -6.25 -26.73 -23.90
C THR A 386 -7.36 -25.69 -23.88
N LEU A 387 -7.07 -24.47 -23.40
CA LEU A 387 -8.05 -23.37 -23.39
C LEU A 387 -8.47 -22.98 -24.80
N ILE A 388 -7.51 -22.89 -25.74
CA ILE A 388 -7.77 -22.59 -27.16
C ILE A 388 -8.66 -23.67 -27.80
N ASP A 389 -8.38 -24.96 -27.54
CA ASP A 389 -9.22 -26.06 -28.03
C ASP A 389 -10.64 -26.02 -27.44
N LEU A 390 -10.79 -25.70 -26.16
CA LEU A 390 -12.10 -25.57 -25.53
C LEU A 390 -12.89 -24.40 -26.11
N VAL A 391 -12.23 -23.29 -26.44
CA VAL A 391 -12.85 -22.15 -27.12
C VAL A 391 -13.23 -22.53 -28.56
N SER A 392 -12.35 -23.19 -29.31
CA SER A 392 -12.62 -23.55 -30.71
C SER A 392 -13.76 -24.55 -30.86
N ARG A 393 -13.97 -25.42 -29.85
CA ARG A 393 -15.09 -26.37 -29.77
C ARG A 393 -16.34 -25.80 -29.08
N GLU A 394 -16.36 -24.50 -28.78
CA GLU A 394 -17.45 -23.81 -28.08
C GLU A 394 -17.82 -24.43 -26.72
N LYS A 395 -16.88 -25.17 -26.10
CA LYS A 395 -17.02 -25.72 -24.75
C LYS A 395 -16.73 -24.68 -23.67
N LEU A 396 -15.84 -23.73 -23.96
CA LEU A 396 -15.62 -22.51 -23.18
C LEU A 396 -16.11 -21.31 -24.01
N ARG A 397 -17.30 -20.79 -23.69
CA ARG A 397 -17.95 -19.74 -24.50
C ARG A 397 -17.66 -18.32 -24.02
N HIS A 398 -17.44 -18.17 -22.72
CA HIS A 398 -17.25 -16.86 -22.09
C HIS A 398 -16.21 -16.98 -20.99
N ILE A 399 -15.36 -15.95 -20.89
CA ILE A 399 -14.46 -15.74 -19.77
C ILE A 399 -14.85 -14.38 -19.18
N PHE A 400 -15.23 -14.38 -17.90
CA PHE A 400 -15.55 -13.16 -17.17
C PHE A 400 -14.38 -12.82 -16.27
N LEU A 401 -13.80 -11.63 -16.44
CA LEU A 401 -12.82 -11.09 -15.50
C LEU A 401 -13.57 -10.44 -14.34
N VAL A 402 -13.66 -11.15 -13.21
CA VAL A 402 -14.26 -10.68 -11.97
C VAL A 402 -13.16 -10.57 -10.92
N GLY A 403 -12.42 -9.46 -10.97
CA GLY A 403 -11.39 -9.11 -9.99
C GLY A 403 -11.53 -7.65 -9.56
N GLY A 404 -10.70 -7.21 -8.62
CA GLY A 404 -10.77 -5.88 -8.01
C GLY A 404 -11.21 -5.93 -6.55
N CYS A 405 -11.46 -4.76 -5.98
CA CYS A 405 -11.86 -4.56 -4.59
C CYS A 405 -13.23 -3.89 -4.49
#